data_AF-A0A849QEF3-F1
#
_entry.id   AF-A0A849QEF3-F1
#
_cell.length_a   1.000
_cell.length_b   1.000
_cell.length_c   1.000
_cell.angle_alpha   90.00
_cell.angle_beta   90.00
_cell.angle_gamma   90.00
#
_symmetry.space_group_name_H-M   'P 1'
#
loop_
_entity.id
_entity.type
_entity.pdbx_description
1 polymer ?
#
loop_
_entity_poly.entity_id
_entity_poly.type
_entity_poly.pdbx_seq_one_letter_code
_entity_poly.pdbx_strand_id
1 'polypeptide(L)' 'IGDQIETMKYKGEIIDVTLRKTRVKIDDGTIVVLPNGKIDSSGWMLHKKITETKGN' A
#
# COMPACT_ATOMS: atom_id res chain seq x y z
N ILE A 1 6.59 -2.92 3.06
CA ILE A 1 5.61 -3.97 3.44
C ILE A 1 5.15 -3.62 4.84
N GLY A 2 3.84 -3.67 5.11
CA GLY A 2 3.22 -3.18 6.35
C GLY A 2 2.79 -1.70 6.30
N ASP A 3 3.14 -1.02 5.21
CA ASP A 3 2.79 0.38 4.99
C ASP A 3 1.39 0.51 4.41
N GLN A 4 0.63 1.50 4.89
CA GLN A 4 -0.61 1.92 4.26
C GLN A 4 -0.29 2.81 3.06
N ILE A 5 -0.81 2.44 1.89
CA ILE A 5 -0.67 3.23 0.68
C ILE A 5 -2.02 3.49 0.04
N GLU A 6 -2.06 4.52 -0.77
CA GLU A 6 -3.17 4.81 -1.67
C GLU A 6 -2.62 4.91 -3.09
N THR A 7 -3.18 4.12 -3.99
CA THR A 7 -2.81 4.13 -5.41
C THR A 7 -4.01 3.79 -6.26
N MET A 8 -4.13 4.45 -7.41
CA MET A 8 -5.30 4.33 -8.28
C MET A 8 -6.60 4.61 -7.49
N LYS A 9 -7.42 3.58 -7.25
CA LYS A 9 -8.65 3.66 -6.44
C LYS A 9 -8.60 2.84 -5.15
N TYR A 10 -7.44 2.29 -4.83
CA TYR A 10 -7.26 1.35 -3.72
C TYR A 10 -6.46 2.02 -2.61
N LYS A 11 -6.98 1.89 -1.40
CA LYS A 11 -6.29 2.28 -0.17
C LYS A 11 -6.16 1.06 0.72
N GLY A 12 -4.95 0.73 1.14
CA GLY A 12 -4.72 -0.47 1.94
C GLY A 12 -3.27 -0.72 2.28
N GLU A 13 -3.05 -1.83 2.99
CA GLU A 13 -1.74 -2.23 3.48
C GLU A 13 -0.99 -3.06 2.45
N ILE A 14 0.28 -2.74 2.19
CA ILE A 14 1.15 -3.59 1.38
C ILE A 14 1.47 -4.86 2.16
N ILE A 15 0.93 -6.00 1.72
CA ILE A 15 1.17 -7.29 2.37
C ILE A 15 2.25 -8.12 1.68
N ASP A 16 2.53 -7.86 0.40
CA ASP A 16 3.58 -8.56 -0.35
C ASP A 16 4.00 -7.75 -1.60
N VAL A 17 5.26 -7.87 -1.99
CA VAL A 17 5.83 -7.25 -3.18
C VAL A 17 6.72 -8.27 -3.88
N THR A 18 6.42 -8.50 -5.15
CA THR A 18 7.20 -9.36 -6.05
C THR A 18 7.84 -8.52 -7.16
N LEU A 19 8.67 -9.16 -8.00
CA LEU A 19 9.33 -8.49 -9.14
C LEU A 19 8.37 -7.75 -10.07
N ARG A 20 7.11 -8.21 -10.22
CA ARG A 20 6.15 -7.63 -11.18
C ARG A 20 4.85 -7.15 -10.58
N LYS A 21 4.53 -7.55 -9.34
CA LYS A 21 3.23 -7.31 -8.72
C LYS A 21 3.38 -6.95 -7.25
N THR A 22 2.50 -6.07 -6.79
CA THR A 22 2.31 -5.71 -5.38
C THR A 22 0.93 -6.17 -4.95
N ARG A 23 0.84 -6.75 -3.75
CA ARG A 23 -0.43 -7.15 -3.13
C ARG A 23 -0.78 -6.17 -2.02
N VAL A 24 -1.97 -5.59 -2.12
CA VAL A 24 -2.52 -4.63 -1.17
C VAL A 24 -3.77 -5.24 -0.54
N LYS A 25 -3.79 -5.32 0.79
CA LYS A 25 -4.99 -5.69 1.54
C LYS A 25 -5.80 -4.42 1.84
N ILE A 26 -6.98 -4.32 1.26
CA ILE A 26 -7.89 -3.18 1.49
C ILE A 26 -8.75 -3.42 2.75
N ASP A 27 -9.52 -2.41 3.13
CA ASP A 27 -10.28 -2.34 4.39
C ASP A 27 -11.26 -3.51 4.63
N ASP A 28 -11.96 -3.95 3.60
CA ASP A 28 -12.88 -5.10 3.64
C ASP A 28 -12.16 -6.47 3.74
N GLY A 29 -10.83 -6.47 3.74
CA GLY A 29 -9.99 -7.66 3.81
C GLY A 29 -9.64 -8.27 2.46
N THR A 30 -10.18 -7.75 1.35
CA THR A 30 -9.85 -8.19 -0.01
C THR A 30 -8.38 -7.94 -0.34
N ILE A 31 -7.77 -8.90 -1.04
CA ILE A 31 -6.40 -8.77 -1.54
C ILE A 31 -6.45 -8.34 -3.01
N VAL A 32 -6.02 -7.10 -3.26
CA VAL A 32 -5.89 -6.55 -4.60
C VAL A 32 -4.46 -6.78 -5.09
N VAL A 33 -4.33 -7.36 -6.28
CA VAL A 33 -3.03 -7.60 -6.91
C VAL A 33 -2.83 -6.61 -8.05
N LEU A 34 -1.83 -5.74 -7.92
CA LEU A 34 -1.56 -4.65 -8.85
C LEU A 34 -0.21 -4.86 -9.55
N PRO A 35 -0.10 -4.65 -10.87
CA PRO A 35 1.18 -4.64 -11.56
C PRO A 35 2.04 -3.44 -11.11
N ASN A 36 3.32 -3.66 -10.83
CA ASN A 36 4.22 -2.60 -10.35
C ASN A 36 4.28 -1.43 -11.34
N GLY A 37 4.41 -1.72 -12.64
CA GLY A 37 4.46 -0.69 -13.67
C GLY A 37 3.18 0.17 -13.76
N LYS A 38 2.02 -0.36 -13.33
CA LYS A 38 0.77 0.43 -13.25
C LYS A 38 0.73 1.33 -12.03
N ILE A 39 1.27 0.88 -10.90
CA ILE A 39 1.42 1.71 -9.69
C ILE A 39 2.35 2.89 -10.00
N ASP A 40 3.50 2.60 -10.62
CA ASP A 40 4.49 3.63 -10.98
C ASP A 40 3.91 4.67 -11.93
N SER A 41 3.19 4.23 -12.97
CA SER A 41 2.60 5.17 -13.95
C SER A 41 1.45 6.00 -13.39
N SER A 42 0.73 5.49 -12.38
CA SER A 42 -0.46 6.15 -11.82
C SER A 42 -0.15 7.01 -10.59
N GLY A 43 1.05 6.88 -10.04
CA GLY A 43 1.41 7.46 -8.75
C GLY A 43 0.83 6.69 -7.56
N TRP A 44 1.41 6.96 -6.39
CA TRP A 44 0.97 6.40 -5.12
C TRP A 44 1.35 7.34 -3.98
N MET A 45 0.59 7.27 -2.89
CA MET A 45 0.82 8.03 -1.67
C MET A 45 1.07 7.08 -0.50
N LEU A 46 2.08 7.39 0.30
CA LEU A 46 2.38 6.70 1.54
C LEU A 46 1.59 7.34 2.70
N HIS A 47 0.69 6.59 3.31
CA HIS A 47 0.06 6.94 4.57
C HIS A 47 0.91 6.37 5.70
N LYS A 48 1.85 7.16 6.23
CA LYS A 48 2.61 6.74 7.41
C LYS A 48 1.61 6.43 8.52
N LYS A 49 1.74 5.27 9.17
CA LYS A 49 1.15 5.08 10.50
C LYS A 49 1.65 6.24 11.34
N ILE A 50 0.73 6.95 12.00
CA ILE A 50 1.07 7.82 13.11
C ILE A 50 1.59 6.85 14.20
N THR A 51 2.86 6.48 14.13
CA THR A 51 3.57 6.12 15.34
C THR A 51 3.57 7.42 16.13
N GLU A 52 2.70 7.50 17.13
CA GLU A 52 2.89 8.44 18.23
C GLU A 52 4.33 8.23 18.69
N THR A 53 5.22 9.13 18.27
CA THR A 53 6.46 9.36 18.99
C THR A 53 6.01 9.90 20.34
N LYS A 54 5.71 9.00 21.29
CA LYS A 54 5.69 9.34 22.71
C LYS A 54 7.12 9.75 23.06
N GLY A 55 7.41 11.03 22.83
CA GLY A 55 8.56 11.70 23.40
C GLY A 55 8.26 11.88 24.88
N ASN A 56 8.98 11.11 25.69
CA ASN A 56 9.04 11.18 27.14
C ASN A 56 9.95 12.34 27.57
#